data_AF-A0A7S4VKL2-F1
#
_entry.id   AF-A0A7S4VKL2-F1
#
_cell.length_a   1.000
_cell.length_b   1.000
_cell.length_c   1.000
_cell.angle_alpha   90.00
_cell.angle_beta   90.00
_cell.angle_gamma   90.00
#
_symmetry.space_group_name_H-M   'P 1'
#
loop_
_entity.id
_entity.type
_entity.pdbx_description
1 polymer ?
#
loop_
_entity_poly.entity_id
_entity_poly.type
_entity_poly.pdbx_seq_one_letter_code
_entity_poly.pdbx_strand_id
1 'polypeptide(L)'
;ILQSHYQQIRITFDYTHFDSLDPQYKNHSSLLRSRILPDVQNFWEQTLRVARLPLPLKINQTLCPYYTSTLHIDKGVPDTDLVIFLHVNSEDICVGETLAAAESCQKDQYDRPTVGITYICMDEMDINNDKGIDEIKQVLIHEVAHILGLRAADMAFYRYRNGAPRTPRPLNLTEVTCVDGTKANITRPAENTLQMGFTNRGNRYYELVTPTVQTVVQNQFNCSKIKGARLENQSENNCFGSHWEARLFTSETVSAIATPTPQYLSPLTLAALEDSGWYIANYTQASISPFGHGAGCPFVEKDCIVDGKVPPWGKDYFCNSILGEGAPMKCDPMHRYKSRCDLVD
;
A
#
# COMPACT_ATOMS: atom_id res chain seq x y z
N ILE A 1 9.22 22.70 8.61
CA ILE A 1 8.59 22.49 9.94
C ILE A 1 9.60 21.73 10.79
N LEU A 2 9.89 22.20 12.01
CA LEU A 2 10.87 21.53 12.91
C LEU A 2 10.32 20.16 13.33
N GLN A 3 11.16 19.12 13.31
CA GLN A 3 10.78 17.74 13.68
C GLN A 3 10.21 17.62 15.11
N SER A 4 10.45 18.60 15.97
CA SER A 4 9.94 18.69 17.34
C SER A 4 8.40 18.76 17.46
N HIS A 5 7.68 19.05 16.37
CA HIS A 5 6.21 19.16 16.39
C HIS A 5 5.46 17.89 15.97
N TYR A 6 6.18 16.87 15.48
CA TYR A 6 5.55 15.63 15.07
C TYR A 6 5.33 14.73 16.28
N GLN A 7 4.13 14.18 16.43
CA GLN A 7 3.78 13.26 17.52
C GLN A 7 3.20 11.99 16.92
N GLN A 8 3.07 10.94 17.72
CA GLN A 8 2.43 9.70 17.30
C GLN A 8 1.08 10.00 16.64
N ILE A 9 0.82 9.45 15.45
CA ILE A 9 -0.49 9.55 14.80
C ILE A 9 -1.55 8.90 15.68
N ARG A 10 -2.77 9.46 15.68
CA ARG A 10 -3.92 8.91 16.38
C ARG A 10 -4.94 8.48 15.35
N ILE A 11 -5.23 7.18 15.30
CA ILE A 11 -6.13 6.57 14.31
C ILE A 11 -7.38 6.09 15.05
N THR A 12 -8.56 6.45 14.54
CA THR A 12 -9.84 6.01 15.11
C THR A 12 -10.62 5.23 14.07
N PHE A 13 -10.95 3.98 14.39
CA PHE A 13 -11.89 3.19 13.59
C PHE A 13 -13.33 3.54 13.98
N ASP A 14 -14.17 3.83 12.98
CA ASP A 14 -15.60 4.02 13.15
C ASP A 14 -16.34 2.71 12.84
N TYR A 15 -17.01 2.19 13.86
CA TYR A 15 -17.71 0.90 13.82
C TYR A 15 -19.20 1.05 13.49
N THR A 16 -19.71 2.22 13.11
CA THR A 16 -21.17 2.46 13.01
C THR A 16 -21.87 1.48 12.08
N HIS A 17 -21.36 1.27 10.86
CA HIS A 17 -21.93 0.30 9.93
C HIS A 17 -21.61 -1.15 10.34
N PHE A 18 -20.38 -1.39 10.78
CA PHE A 18 -19.92 -2.69 11.29
C PHE A 18 -20.82 -3.24 12.41
N ASP A 19 -21.16 -2.41 13.40
CA ASP A 19 -21.98 -2.77 14.56
C ASP A 19 -23.43 -3.09 14.15
N SER A 20 -23.93 -2.54 13.03
CA SER A 20 -25.29 -2.85 12.55
C SER A 20 -25.45 -4.27 12.01
N LEU A 21 -24.33 -4.93 11.63
CA LEU A 21 -24.29 -6.26 11.05
C LEU A 21 -23.74 -7.33 12.01
N ASP A 22 -23.35 -6.94 13.23
CA ASP A 22 -22.80 -7.84 14.26
C ASP A 22 -23.63 -9.12 14.51
N PRO A 23 -24.98 -9.11 14.50
CA PRO A 23 -25.76 -10.33 14.73
C PRO A 23 -25.49 -11.46 13.70
N GLN A 24 -25.15 -11.11 12.45
CA GLN A 24 -24.87 -12.07 11.38
C GLN A 24 -23.41 -12.57 11.44
N TYR A 25 -22.47 -11.69 11.80
CA TYR A 25 -21.03 -11.95 11.74
C TYR A 25 -20.33 -11.97 13.10
N LYS A 26 -21.07 -12.21 14.19
CA LYS A 26 -20.63 -12.09 15.59
C LYS A 26 -19.21 -12.58 15.88
N ASN A 27 -18.80 -13.74 15.35
CA ASN A 27 -17.46 -14.28 15.58
C ASN A 27 -16.37 -13.46 14.87
N HIS A 28 -16.58 -13.10 13.60
CA HIS A 28 -15.71 -12.20 12.84
C HIS A 28 -15.63 -10.85 13.52
N SER A 29 -16.78 -10.27 13.86
CA SER A 29 -16.88 -8.96 14.49
C SER A 29 -16.16 -8.91 15.84
N SER A 30 -16.35 -9.94 16.67
CA SER A 30 -15.64 -10.09 17.95
C SER A 30 -14.13 -10.17 17.77
N LEU A 31 -13.65 -10.97 16.82
CA LEU A 31 -12.21 -11.11 16.56
C LEU A 31 -11.58 -9.82 16.03
N LEU A 32 -12.23 -9.18 15.05
CA LEU A 32 -11.77 -7.91 14.48
C LEU A 32 -11.68 -6.82 15.55
N ARG A 33 -12.72 -6.70 16.39
CA ARG A 33 -12.81 -5.67 17.43
C ARG A 33 -11.83 -5.89 18.59
N SER A 34 -11.68 -7.14 19.03
CA SER A 34 -10.90 -7.46 20.23
C SER A 34 -9.41 -7.64 19.97
N ARG A 35 -9.01 -7.98 18.73
CA ARG A 35 -7.63 -8.34 18.40
C ARG A 35 -7.11 -7.63 17.16
N ILE A 36 -7.73 -7.83 15.99
CA ILE A 36 -7.11 -7.46 14.72
C ILE A 36 -7.05 -5.93 14.52
N LEU A 37 -8.17 -5.22 14.65
CA LEU A 37 -8.21 -3.77 14.44
C LEU A 37 -7.37 -2.99 15.48
N PRO A 38 -7.39 -3.33 16.78
CA PRO A 38 -6.45 -2.76 17.74
C PRO A 38 -4.99 -2.99 17.38
N ASP A 39 -4.65 -4.18 16.87
CA ASP A 39 -3.29 -4.50 16.43
C ASP A 39 -2.88 -3.66 15.21
N VAL A 40 -3.76 -3.53 14.21
CA VAL A 40 -3.53 -2.71 13.00
C VAL A 40 -3.39 -1.23 13.35
N GLN A 41 -4.27 -0.73 14.25
CA GLN A 41 -4.18 0.63 14.79
C GLN A 41 -2.80 0.84 15.43
N ASN A 42 -2.48 0.02 16.42
CA ASN A 42 -1.23 0.15 17.18
C ASN A 42 0.00 0.03 16.28
N PHE A 43 -0.03 -0.85 15.27
CA PHE A 43 1.04 -0.96 14.28
C PHE A 43 1.30 0.37 13.55
N TRP A 44 0.26 0.98 12.96
CA TRP A 44 0.42 2.23 12.22
C TRP A 44 0.72 3.42 13.13
N GLU A 45 0.13 3.46 14.32
CA GLU A 45 0.41 4.48 15.33
C GLU A 45 1.88 4.42 15.79
N GLN A 46 2.46 3.24 15.98
CA GLN A 46 3.90 3.11 16.33
C GLN A 46 4.84 3.38 15.15
N THR A 47 4.32 3.26 13.93
CA THR A 47 5.08 3.38 12.69
C THR A 47 5.18 4.83 12.21
N LEU A 48 4.17 5.68 12.48
CA LEU A 48 4.11 7.02 11.92
C LEU A 48 3.93 8.10 12.99
N ARG A 49 4.61 9.22 12.75
CA ARG A 49 4.36 10.48 13.46
C ARG A 49 3.83 11.52 12.49
N VAL A 50 2.97 12.41 12.99
CA VAL A 50 2.33 13.48 12.22
C VAL A 50 2.37 14.80 12.98
N ALA A 51 2.21 15.91 12.25
CA ALA A 51 1.72 17.14 12.86
C ALA A 51 0.24 16.93 13.24
N ARG A 52 -0.04 16.80 14.56
CA ARG A 52 -1.38 16.48 15.06
C ARG A 52 -2.39 17.57 14.70
N LEU A 53 -3.62 17.15 14.42
CA LEU A 53 -4.74 18.07 14.29
C LEU A 53 -5.00 18.75 15.65
N PRO A 54 -5.08 20.09 15.70
CA PRO A 54 -5.25 20.83 16.94
C PRO A 54 -6.70 20.88 17.43
N LEU A 55 -7.65 20.51 16.57
CA LEU A 55 -9.09 20.51 16.83
C LEU A 55 -9.68 19.14 16.51
N PRO A 56 -10.84 18.80 17.08
CA PRO A 56 -11.57 17.59 16.70
C PRO A 56 -11.78 17.51 15.19
N LEU A 57 -11.52 16.33 14.62
CA LEU A 57 -11.60 16.08 13.19
C LEU A 57 -13.07 15.94 12.77
N LYS A 58 -13.58 16.93 12.03
CA LYS A 58 -14.93 16.88 11.47
C LYS A 58 -14.98 16.05 10.20
N ILE A 59 -16.06 15.29 10.05
CA ILE A 59 -16.33 14.48 8.87
C ILE A 59 -17.19 15.28 7.89
N ASN A 60 -16.70 15.46 6.67
CA ASN A 60 -17.40 16.10 5.58
C ASN A 60 -18.14 15.04 4.75
N GLN A 61 -19.45 14.90 4.96
CA GLN A 61 -20.27 13.93 4.25
C GLN A 61 -20.35 14.14 2.73
N THR A 62 -20.07 15.35 2.23
CA THR A 62 -20.01 15.58 0.77
C THR A 62 -18.77 14.93 0.15
N LEU A 63 -17.67 14.85 0.90
CA LEU A 63 -16.43 14.21 0.44
C LEU A 63 -16.39 12.72 0.76
N CYS A 64 -16.97 12.32 1.89
CA CYS A 64 -17.07 10.95 2.37
C CYS A 64 -18.55 10.61 2.63
N PRO A 65 -19.32 10.19 1.61
CA PRO A 65 -20.77 10.00 1.70
C PRO A 65 -21.16 8.68 2.39
N TYR A 66 -20.52 8.36 3.52
CA TYR A 66 -20.75 7.13 4.28
C TYR A 66 -21.54 7.39 5.56
N TYR A 67 -22.14 6.33 6.10
CA TYR A 67 -22.85 6.39 7.38
C TYR A 67 -21.91 6.85 8.50
N THR A 68 -22.25 7.97 9.13
CA THR A 68 -21.52 8.52 10.27
C THR A 68 -22.50 9.17 11.24
N SER A 69 -22.13 9.24 12.52
CA SER A 69 -22.93 9.94 13.51
C SER A 69 -23.02 11.45 13.22
N THR A 70 -24.16 12.07 13.54
CA THR A 70 -24.31 13.54 13.48
C THR A 70 -23.30 14.25 14.37
N LEU A 71 -22.90 13.61 15.48
CA LEU A 71 -21.86 14.12 16.38
C LEU A 71 -20.51 14.27 15.66
N HIS A 72 -20.10 13.30 14.84
CA HIS A 72 -18.84 13.37 14.08
C HIS A 72 -18.85 14.47 13.00
N ILE A 73 -20.02 14.85 12.51
CA ILE A 73 -20.20 15.97 11.56
C ILE A 73 -20.15 17.30 12.31
N ASP A 74 -20.95 17.43 13.37
CA ASP A 74 -21.18 18.72 14.03
C ASP A 74 -20.02 19.10 14.97
N LYS A 75 -19.53 18.15 15.74
CA LYS A 75 -18.51 18.35 16.78
C LYS A 75 -17.14 17.81 16.39
N GLY A 76 -17.09 16.81 15.52
CA GLY A 76 -15.85 16.13 15.13
C GLY A 76 -15.41 15.08 16.13
N VAL A 77 -14.51 14.21 15.69
CA VAL A 77 -13.89 13.15 16.50
C VAL A 77 -12.72 13.78 17.27
N PRO A 78 -12.77 13.82 18.62
CA PRO A 78 -11.67 14.37 19.40
C PRO A 78 -10.43 13.50 19.31
N ASP A 79 -9.28 14.10 19.59
CA ASP A 79 -7.99 13.42 19.69
C ASP A 79 -7.65 12.44 18.55
N THR A 80 -8.04 12.78 17.33
CA THR A 80 -7.88 11.92 16.16
C THR A 80 -7.23 12.68 15.02
N ASP A 81 -6.30 12.03 14.32
CA ASP A 81 -5.62 12.56 13.14
C ASP A 81 -6.10 11.87 11.85
N LEU A 82 -6.61 10.63 11.95
CA LEU A 82 -7.18 9.85 10.87
C LEU A 82 -8.41 9.06 11.38
N VAL A 83 -9.56 9.22 10.73
CA VAL A 83 -10.75 8.38 10.94
C VAL A 83 -10.86 7.36 9.81
N ILE A 84 -11.10 6.10 10.15
CA ILE A 84 -11.28 5.02 9.17
C ILE A 84 -12.65 4.38 9.40
N PHE A 85 -13.54 4.51 8.41
CA PHE A 85 -14.84 3.85 8.43
C PHE A 85 -14.72 2.39 8.04
N LEU A 86 -15.44 1.51 8.73
CA LEU A 86 -15.49 0.08 8.43
C LEU A 86 -16.80 -0.24 7.71
N HIS A 87 -16.70 -0.51 6.42
CA HIS A 87 -17.81 -0.98 5.59
C HIS A 87 -17.64 -2.48 5.38
N VAL A 88 -18.72 -3.25 5.45
CA VAL A 88 -18.69 -4.71 5.47
C VAL A 88 -19.49 -5.25 4.30
N ASN A 89 -18.96 -6.26 3.61
CA ASN A 89 -19.62 -7.04 2.55
C ASN A 89 -20.30 -6.17 1.49
N SER A 90 -19.56 -5.18 0.99
CA SER A 90 -20.01 -4.38 -0.16
C SER A 90 -20.06 -5.24 -1.41
N GLU A 91 -21.24 -5.35 -2.04
CA GLU A 91 -21.46 -6.23 -3.21
C GLU A 91 -20.54 -5.91 -4.40
N ASP A 92 -20.18 -4.63 -4.59
CA ASP A 92 -19.33 -4.20 -5.71
C ASP A 92 -17.83 -4.42 -5.47
N ILE A 93 -17.43 -4.61 -4.19
CA ILE A 93 -16.03 -4.70 -3.78
C ILE A 93 -15.66 -6.13 -3.38
N CYS A 94 -16.53 -6.79 -2.63
CA CYS A 94 -16.34 -8.15 -2.13
C CYS A 94 -16.70 -9.16 -3.21
N VAL A 95 -15.93 -9.13 -4.30
CA VAL A 95 -16.04 -10.04 -5.44
C VAL A 95 -14.80 -10.93 -5.52
N GLY A 96 -15.01 -12.20 -5.89
CA GLY A 96 -13.94 -13.19 -5.99
C GLY A 96 -13.33 -13.48 -4.62
N GLU A 97 -12.00 -13.43 -4.52
CA GLU A 97 -11.23 -13.74 -3.30
C GLU A 97 -10.77 -12.48 -2.55
N THR A 98 -11.42 -11.33 -2.81
CA THR A 98 -11.05 -10.05 -2.18
C THR A 98 -11.35 -10.09 -0.69
N LEU A 99 -10.33 -9.96 0.15
CA LEU A 99 -10.49 -9.92 1.62
C LEU A 99 -10.82 -8.53 2.15
N ALA A 100 -10.24 -7.49 1.54
CA ALA A 100 -10.54 -6.11 1.86
C ALA A 100 -10.12 -5.18 0.71
N ALA A 101 -10.59 -3.93 0.77
CA ALA A 101 -10.12 -2.84 -0.06
C ALA A 101 -10.21 -1.53 0.73
N ALA A 102 -9.50 -0.48 0.32
CA ALA A 102 -9.61 0.80 0.99
C ALA A 102 -9.36 2.03 0.12
N GLU A 103 -9.90 3.14 0.58
CA GLU A 103 -9.72 4.44 -0.05
C GLU A 103 -9.72 5.59 0.96
N SER A 104 -8.97 6.65 0.67
CA SER A 104 -9.13 7.94 1.36
C SER A 104 -10.11 8.84 0.59
N CYS A 105 -10.98 9.52 1.34
CA CYS A 105 -12.07 10.33 0.80
C CYS A 105 -12.03 11.79 1.29
N GLN A 106 -11.35 12.09 2.41
CA GLN A 106 -11.16 13.46 2.90
C GLN A 106 -9.69 13.75 3.16
N LYS A 107 -9.29 14.99 2.87
CA LYS A 107 -7.95 15.52 3.12
C LYS A 107 -8.02 16.81 3.94
N ASP A 108 -6.95 17.13 4.68
CA ASP A 108 -6.80 18.43 5.36
C ASP A 108 -6.30 19.54 4.41
N GLN A 109 -6.10 20.75 4.94
CA GLN A 109 -5.64 21.91 4.17
C GLN A 109 -4.22 21.77 3.59
N TYR A 110 -3.48 20.75 4.02
CA TYR A 110 -2.17 20.38 3.49
C TYR A 110 -2.24 19.08 2.65
N ASP A 111 -3.44 18.76 2.17
CA ASP A 111 -3.77 17.60 1.35
C ASP A 111 -3.50 16.23 2.00
N ARG A 112 -3.21 16.18 3.30
CA ARG A 112 -3.00 14.91 3.99
C ARG A 112 -4.33 14.18 4.15
N PRO A 113 -4.43 12.88 3.82
CA PRO A 113 -5.61 12.09 4.14
C PRO A 113 -5.96 12.15 5.63
N THR A 114 -7.21 12.49 5.93
CA THR A 114 -7.74 12.53 7.32
C THR A 114 -8.93 11.61 7.52
N VAL A 115 -9.61 11.21 6.44
CA VAL A 115 -10.70 10.25 6.51
C VAL A 115 -10.56 9.26 5.37
N GLY A 116 -10.68 7.98 5.69
CA GLY A 116 -10.79 6.90 4.72
C GLY A 116 -11.83 5.88 5.13
N ILE A 117 -11.97 4.89 4.27
CA ILE A 117 -12.87 3.76 4.44
C ILE A 117 -12.09 2.49 4.10
N THR A 118 -12.34 1.45 4.87
CA THR A 118 -11.94 0.09 4.55
C THR A 118 -13.21 -0.73 4.35
N TYR A 119 -13.28 -1.41 3.21
CA TYR A 119 -14.27 -2.42 2.89
C TYR A 119 -13.71 -3.77 3.36
N ILE A 120 -14.44 -4.47 4.22
CA ILE A 120 -14.07 -5.73 4.85
C ILE A 120 -15.01 -6.80 4.32
N CYS A 121 -14.47 -7.83 3.67
CA CYS A 121 -15.25 -8.92 3.09
C CYS A 121 -15.28 -10.08 4.08
N MET A 122 -16.14 -9.97 5.10
CA MET A 122 -16.27 -10.93 6.19
C MET A 122 -16.60 -12.36 5.73
N ASP A 123 -17.30 -12.51 4.59
CA ASP A 123 -17.63 -13.84 4.04
C ASP A 123 -16.39 -14.61 3.54
N GLU A 124 -15.35 -13.89 3.12
CA GLU A 124 -14.12 -14.46 2.56
C GLU A 124 -13.04 -14.70 3.63
N MET A 125 -13.27 -14.26 4.87
CA MET A 125 -12.29 -14.33 5.95
C MET A 125 -12.25 -15.71 6.61
N ASP A 126 -11.06 -16.34 6.61
CA ASP A 126 -10.84 -17.53 7.42
C ASP A 126 -10.39 -17.17 8.84
N ILE A 127 -11.34 -17.17 9.77
CA ILE A 127 -11.08 -16.89 11.19
C ILE A 127 -10.83 -18.14 12.04
N ASN A 128 -10.78 -19.33 11.42
CA ASN A 128 -10.75 -20.59 12.17
C ASN A 128 -9.35 -21.08 12.52
N ASN A 129 -8.31 -20.43 12.00
CA ASN A 129 -6.91 -20.76 12.28
C ASN A 129 -6.01 -19.53 12.28
N ASP A 130 -4.85 -19.66 12.92
CA ASP A 130 -3.91 -18.54 13.09
C ASP A 130 -3.39 -17.99 11.75
N LYS A 131 -3.26 -18.82 10.71
CA LYS A 131 -2.79 -18.37 9.39
C LYS A 131 -3.79 -17.41 8.76
N GLY A 132 -5.08 -17.74 8.75
CA GLY A 132 -6.12 -16.87 8.20
C GLY A 132 -6.27 -15.58 9.02
N ILE A 133 -6.12 -15.65 10.35
CA ILE A 133 -6.11 -14.46 11.22
C ILE A 133 -4.93 -13.53 10.89
N ASP A 134 -3.73 -14.09 10.71
CA ASP A 134 -2.54 -13.34 10.34
C ASP A 134 -2.69 -12.73 8.93
N GLU A 135 -3.28 -13.45 7.98
CA GLU A 135 -3.58 -12.97 6.63
C GLU A 135 -4.52 -11.77 6.65
N ILE A 136 -5.64 -11.85 7.37
CA ILE A 136 -6.57 -10.73 7.55
C ILE A 136 -5.87 -9.51 8.13
N LYS A 137 -5.01 -9.72 9.15
CA LYS A 137 -4.24 -8.63 9.75
C LYS A 137 -3.27 -7.99 8.75
N GLN A 138 -2.55 -8.77 7.95
CA GLN A 138 -1.64 -8.24 6.93
C GLN A 138 -2.39 -7.45 5.85
N VAL A 139 -3.52 -7.97 5.38
CA VAL A 139 -4.38 -7.27 4.42
C VAL A 139 -4.89 -5.95 5.00
N LEU A 140 -5.34 -5.92 6.25
CA LEU A 140 -5.77 -4.65 6.85
C LEU A 140 -4.62 -3.66 7.06
N ILE A 141 -3.40 -4.13 7.33
CA ILE A 141 -2.21 -3.25 7.33
C ILE A 141 -2.00 -2.67 5.93
N HIS A 142 -2.06 -3.50 4.88
CA HIS A 142 -1.98 -3.08 3.47
C HIS A 142 -3.03 -2.03 3.13
N GLU A 143 -4.30 -2.28 3.43
CA GLU A 143 -5.40 -1.38 3.12
C GLU A 143 -5.29 -0.03 3.83
N VAL A 144 -4.83 -0.02 5.08
CA VAL A 144 -4.60 1.24 5.79
C VAL A 144 -3.43 2.02 5.16
N ALA A 145 -2.44 1.36 4.53
CA ALA A 145 -1.37 2.04 3.78
C ALA A 145 -1.94 2.84 2.59
N HIS A 146 -2.94 2.29 1.89
CA HIS A 146 -3.66 3.01 0.82
C HIS A 146 -4.37 4.25 1.35
N ILE A 147 -5.05 4.16 2.49
CA ILE A 147 -5.69 5.31 3.15
C ILE A 147 -4.67 6.37 3.54
N LEU A 148 -3.51 5.95 4.06
CA LEU A 148 -2.43 6.85 4.47
C LEU A 148 -1.80 7.60 3.29
N GLY A 149 -2.04 7.15 2.05
CA GLY A 149 -1.75 7.91 0.84
C GLY A 149 -0.83 7.21 -0.15
N LEU A 150 -0.79 5.88 -0.16
CA LEU A 150 -0.06 5.11 -1.17
C LEU A 150 -0.82 4.84 -2.47
N ARG A 151 -2.03 5.38 -2.64
CA ARG A 151 -2.75 5.26 -3.90
C ARG A 151 -2.21 6.20 -4.97
N ALA A 152 -2.32 5.79 -6.23
CA ALA A 152 -2.04 6.61 -7.40
C ALA A 152 -2.65 8.02 -7.33
N ALA A 153 -3.91 8.10 -6.86
CA ALA A 153 -4.66 9.35 -6.76
C ALA A 153 -4.11 10.32 -5.70
N ASP A 154 -3.36 9.83 -4.71
CA ASP A 154 -2.83 10.64 -3.62
C ASP A 154 -1.44 11.23 -3.95
N MET A 155 -0.69 10.61 -4.87
CA MET A 155 0.68 11.03 -5.23
C MET A 155 0.75 12.45 -5.81
N ALA A 156 -0.29 12.92 -6.49
CA ALA A 156 -0.35 14.31 -6.98
C ALA A 156 -0.44 15.36 -5.85
N PHE A 157 -0.84 14.92 -4.66
CA PHE A 157 -1.02 15.75 -3.49
C PHE A 157 0.22 15.79 -2.58
N TYR A 158 1.24 14.99 -2.87
CA TYR A 158 2.46 14.94 -2.08
C TYR A 158 3.12 16.32 -2.00
N ARG A 159 3.80 16.53 -0.87
CA ARG A 159 4.46 17.77 -0.49
C ARG A 159 5.93 17.52 -0.18
N TYR A 160 6.73 18.57 -0.30
CA TYR A 160 8.07 18.58 0.27
C TYR A 160 7.99 18.70 1.80
N ARG A 161 9.07 18.36 2.50
CA ARG A 161 9.17 18.49 3.97
C ARG A 161 8.95 19.91 4.51
N ASN A 162 9.10 20.94 3.65
CA ASN A 162 8.78 22.32 4.01
C ASN A 162 7.28 22.66 3.90
N GLY A 163 6.44 21.70 3.48
CA GLY A 163 5.00 21.87 3.29
C GLY A 163 4.61 22.40 1.91
N ALA A 164 5.56 22.75 1.04
CA ALA A 164 5.24 23.19 -0.32
C ALA A 164 4.73 21.99 -1.16
N PRO A 165 3.71 22.17 -2.00
CA PRO A 165 3.23 21.09 -2.86
C PRO A 165 4.31 20.70 -3.89
N ARG A 166 4.48 19.39 -4.14
CA ARG A 166 5.38 18.90 -5.20
C ARG A 166 4.79 19.15 -6.58
N THR A 167 3.49 18.88 -6.73
CA THR A 167 2.73 19.21 -7.93
C THR A 167 2.24 20.67 -7.85
N PRO A 168 2.53 21.53 -8.84
CA PRO A 168 2.06 22.91 -8.85
C PRO A 168 0.54 23.04 -8.66
N ARG A 169 0.10 24.14 -8.03
CA ARG A 169 -1.31 24.46 -7.80
C ARG A 169 -1.75 25.64 -8.69
N PRO A 170 -3.02 25.72 -9.14
CA PRO A 170 -4.09 24.74 -8.92
C PRO A 170 -3.82 23.41 -9.64
N LEU A 171 -4.38 22.32 -9.11
CA LEU A 171 -4.32 21.02 -9.78
C LEU A 171 -5.20 21.08 -11.02
N ASN A 172 -4.61 20.77 -12.17
CA ASN A 172 -5.32 20.73 -13.44
C ASN A 172 -5.40 19.29 -13.94
N LEU A 173 -6.54 18.94 -14.53
CA LEU A 173 -6.66 17.70 -15.28
C LEU A 173 -5.82 17.81 -16.55
N THR A 174 -5.04 16.77 -16.81
CA THR A 174 -4.21 16.65 -18.00
C THR A 174 -4.44 15.29 -18.63
N GLU A 175 -4.38 15.22 -19.96
CA GLU A 175 -4.39 13.95 -20.65
C GLU A 175 -3.10 13.17 -20.33
N VAL A 176 -3.28 11.97 -19.78
CA VAL A 176 -2.22 11.04 -19.38
C VAL A 176 -2.46 9.72 -20.10
N THR A 177 -1.40 9.04 -20.52
CA THR A 177 -1.49 7.68 -21.06
C THR A 177 -1.25 6.66 -19.95
N CYS A 178 -2.28 5.90 -19.60
CA CYS A 178 -2.26 4.95 -18.50
C CYS A 178 -1.39 3.72 -18.80
N VAL A 179 -1.10 2.90 -17.80
CA VAL A 179 -0.25 1.70 -17.95
C VAL A 179 -0.71 0.78 -19.10
N ASP A 180 -2.02 0.68 -19.33
CA ASP A 180 -2.67 -0.13 -20.38
C ASP A 180 -2.69 0.50 -21.79
N GLY A 181 -2.23 1.75 -21.96
CA GLY A 181 -2.31 2.45 -23.25
C GLY A 181 -3.50 3.37 -23.42
N THR A 182 -4.50 3.31 -22.56
CA THR A 182 -5.66 4.21 -22.62
C THR A 182 -5.27 5.63 -22.23
N LYS A 183 -6.07 6.60 -22.68
CA LYS A 183 -5.90 8.02 -22.34
C LYS A 183 -6.94 8.40 -21.29
N ALA A 184 -6.50 8.99 -20.19
CA ALA A 184 -7.38 9.50 -19.14
C ALA A 184 -7.07 10.97 -18.86
N ASN A 185 -8.11 11.76 -18.58
CA ASN A 185 -7.94 13.15 -18.18
C ASN A 185 -7.94 13.26 -16.65
N ILE A 186 -6.77 13.13 -16.05
CA ILE A 186 -6.58 13.01 -14.59
C ILE A 186 -5.55 14.02 -14.09
N THR A 187 -5.47 14.17 -12.76
CA THR A 187 -4.40 14.98 -12.16
C THR A 187 -3.08 14.21 -12.24
N ARG A 188 -2.13 14.72 -13.02
CA ARG A 188 -0.79 14.13 -13.12
C ARG A 188 0.10 14.63 -11.98
N PRO A 189 0.75 13.75 -11.20
CA PRO A 189 1.81 14.16 -10.27
C PRO A 189 2.97 14.84 -11.02
N ALA A 190 3.71 15.72 -10.34
CA ALA A 190 4.89 16.32 -10.95
C ALA A 190 5.94 15.26 -11.35
N GLU A 191 6.73 15.55 -12.39
CA GLU A 191 7.79 14.68 -12.93
C GLU A 191 8.86 14.28 -11.91
N ASN A 192 9.03 15.06 -10.84
CA ASN A 192 9.95 14.73 -9.75
C ASN A 192 9.29 13.97 -8.59
N THR A 193 8.06 13.50 -8.81
CA THR A 193 7.30 12.63 -7.93
C THR A 193 7.02 11.31 -8.63
N LEU A 194 6.44 11.36 -9.84
CA LEU A 194 6.11 10.17 -10.61
C LEU A 194 6.66 10.28 -12.04
N GLN A 195 7.38 9.26 -12.51
CA GLN A 195 7.91 9.20 -13.88
C GLN A 195 7.40 7.98 -14.61
N MET A 196 7.26 8.10 -15.92
CA MET A 196 6.88 7.01 -16.80
C MET A 196 8.12 6.33 -17.40
N GLY A 197 8.09 5.02 -17.51
CA GLY A 197 9.10 4.22 -18.18
C GLY A 197 8.52 3.06 -18.97
N PHE A 198 9.42 2.31 -19.63
CA PHE A 198 9.08 1.08 -20.33
C PHE A 198 10.01 -0.07 -19.92
N THR A 199 9.46 -1.27 -19.78
CA THR A 199 10.26 -2.49 -19.64
C THR A 199 10.94 -2.83 -20.99
N ASN A 200 11.89 -3.76 -20.99
CA ASN A 200 12.50 -4.22 -22.26
C ASN A 200 11.49 -4.85 -23.22
N ARG A 201 10.36 -5.33 -22.69
CA ARG A 201 9.25 -5.91 -23.45
C ARG A 201 8.25 -4.85 -23.95
N GLY A 202 8.50 -3.58 -23.67
CA GLY A 202 7.64 -2.47 -24.11
C GLY A 202 6.42 -2.22 -23.22
N ASN A 203 6.33 -2.86 -22.05
CA ASN A 203 5.24 -2.59 -21.10
C ASN A 203 5.50 -1.25 -20.41
N ARG A 204 4.51 -0.37 -20.42
CA ARG A 204 4.58 0.92 -19.73
C ARG A 204 4.48 0.69 -18.23
N TYR A 205 5.25 1.43 -17.44
CA TYR A 205 5.08 1.51 -15.99
C TYR A 205 5.25 2.95 -15.52
N TYR A 206 4.83 3.21 -14.29
CA TYR A 206 5.17 4.42 -13.56
C TYR A 206 6.04 4.07 -12.36
N GLU A 207 6.93 4.99 -11.98
CA GLU A 207 7.79 4.83 -10.81
C GLU A 207 7.77 6.08 -9.93
N LEU A 208 7.69 5.86 -8.62
CA LEU A 208 7.77 6.90 -7.60
C LEU A 208 9.24 7.27 -7.40
N VAL A 209 9.64 8.44 -7.88
CA VAL A 209 11.04 8.91 -7.95
C VAL A 209 11.41 9.90 -6.85
N THR A 210 10.68 9.88 -5.73
CA THR A 210 10.95 10.78 -4.62
C THR A 210 12.27 10.44 -3.92
N PRO A 211 12.96 11.40 -3.29
CA PRO A 211 14.37 11.23 -2.90
C PRO A 211 14.66 10.09 -1.91
N THR A 212 13.78 9.90 -0.90
CA THR A 212 13.95 8.85 0.10
C THR A 212 13.62 7.50 -0.50
N VAL A 213 12.55 7.42 -1.32
CA VAL A 213 12.19 6.21 -2.08
C VAL A 213 13.35 5.78 -2.98
N GLN A 214 13.91 6.70 -3.77
CA GLN A 214 15.07 6.44 -4.62
C GLN A 214 16.24 5.88 -3.82
N THR A 215 16.56 6.49 -2.67
CA THR A 215 17.66 6.04 -1.80
C THR A 215 17.40 4.61 -1.30
N VAL A 216 16.17 4.32 -0.84
CA VAL A 216 15.81 3.00 -0.35
C VAL A 216 15.93 1.94 -1.43
N VAL A 217 15.41 2.17 -2.64
CA VAL A 217 15.48 1.15 -3.70
C VAL A 217 16.89 0.96 -4.24
N GLN A 218 17.71 2.02 -4.27
CA GLN A 218 19.13 1.91 -4.62
C GLN A 218 19.88 1.01 -3.64
N ASN A 219 19.61 1.17 -2.34
CA ASN A 219 20.19 0.35 -1.29
C ASN A 219 19.65 -1.09 -1.31
N GLN A 220 18.33 -1.26 -1.51
CA GLN A 220 17.70 -2.57 -1.58
C GLN A 220 18.35 -3.42 -2.66
N PHE A 221 18.44 -2.91 -3.89
CA PHE A 221 18.95 -3.70 -5.01
C PHE A 221 20.46 -3.57 -5.23
N ASN A 222 21.17 -2.73 -4.49
CA ASN A 222 22.55 -2.31 -4.80
C ASN A 222 22.68 -1.83 -6.26
N CYS A 223 21.80 -0.93 -6.67
CA CYS A 223 21.75 -0.41 -8.03
C CYS A 223 21.64 1.11 -8.05
N SER A 224 22.73 1.82 -8.32
CA SER A 224 22.74 3.30 -8.38
C SER A 224 21.98 3.90 -9.57
N LYS A 225 21.62 3.08 -10.57
CA LYS A 225 20.92 3.54 -11.78
C LYS A 225 19.41 3.68 -11.60
N ILE A 226 18.82 2.91 -10.68
CA ILE A 226 17.38 2.94 -10.43
C ILE A 226 16.98 4.35 -9.94
N LYS A 227 15.86 4.86 -10.47
CA LYS A 227 15.38 6.23 -10.23
C LYS A 227 14.26 6.29 -9.21
N GLY A 228 13.44 5.25 -9.14
CA GLY A 228 12.36 5.15 -8.18
C GLY A 228 11.91 3.73 -7.94
N ALA A 229 10.86 3.59 -7.15
CA ALA A 229 10.16 2.33 -6.99
C ALA A 229 9.06 2.21 -8.05
N ARG A 230 9.08 1.14 -8.84
CA ARG A 230 8.05 0.88 -9.84
C ARG A 230 6.73 0.52 -9.16
N LEU A 231 5.66 1.09 -9.70
CA LEU A 231 4.30 0.73 -9.37
C LEU A 231 3.86 -0.41 -10.29
N GLU A 232 2.98 -1.25 -9.79
CA GLU A 232 2.38 -2.34 -10.54
C GLU A 232 1.72 -1.82 -11.81
N ASN A 233 1.95 -2.54 -12.91
CA ASN A 233 1.45 -2.16 -14.22
C ASN A 233 0.58 -3.24 -14.87
N GLN A 234 0.39 -4.38 -14.22
CA GLN A 234 -0.55 -5.41 -14.61
C GLN A 234 -1.84 -5.31 -13.77
N SER A 235 -2.99 -5.51 -14.42
CA SER A 235 -4.29 -5.75 -13.74
C SER A 235 -4.77 -4.68 -12.75
N GLU A 236 -4.31 -3.43 -12.91
CA GLU A 236 -4.68 -2.31 -12.05
C GLU A 236 -5.85 -1.50 -12.64
N ASN A 237 -6.88 -1.24 -11.83
CA ASN A 237 -8.05 -0.44 -12.22
C ASN A 237 -7.77 1.08 -12.27
N ASN A 238 -6.50 1.49 -12.21
CA ASN A 238 -6.10 2.90 -12.16
C ASN A 238 -4.95 3.18 -13.15
N CYS A 239 -4.76 4.46 -13.46
CA CYS A 239 -3.91 4.88 -14.57
C CYS A 239 -2.40 4.63 -14.34
N PHE A 240 -1.95 4.61 -13.09
CA PHE A 240 -0.53 4.64 -12.73
C PHE A 240 -0.02 3.36 -12.04
N GLY A 241 -0.90 2.60 -11.38
CA GLY A 241 -0.58 1.58 -10.37
C GLY A 241 -0.72 2.13 -8.95
N SER A 242 -1.32 1.37 -8.02
CA SER A 242 -1.39 1.73 -6.59
C SER A 242 -0.61 0.79 -5.69
N HIS A 243 -0.12 -0.33 -6.24
CA HIS A 243 0.74 -1.27 -5.54
C HIS A 243 2.19 -1.18 -6.00
N TRP A 244 3.11 -1.75 -5.23
CA TRP A 244 4.47 -1.97 -5.69
C TRP A 244 4.52 -3.10 -6.71
N GLU A 245 5.33 -2.91 -7.75
CA GLU A 245 5.58 -3.89 -8.82
C GLU A 245 5.99 -5.25 -8.24
N ALA A 246 5.12 -6.25 -8.38
CA ALA A 246 5.29 -7.55 -7.73
C ALA A 246 6.59 -8.25 -8.14
N ARG A 247 7.01 -8.08 -9.40
CA ARG A 247 8.28 -8.64 -9.90
C ARG A 247 9.50 -8.16 -9.11
N LEU A 248 9.46 -6.94 -8.57
CA LEU A 248 10.56 -6.34 -7.81
C LEU A 248 10.36 -6.41 -6.30
N PHE A 249 9.10 -6.44 -5.85
CA PHE A 249 8.72 -6.21 -4.45
C PHE A 249 7.76 -7.27 -3.90
N THR A 250 7.76 -8.49 -4.42
CA THR A 250 6.80 -9.58 -4.05
C THR A 250 6.57 -9.80 -2.54
N SER A 251 7.60 -9.60 -1.72
CA SER A 251 7.52 -9.81 -0.26
C SER A 251 7.17 -8.52 0.53
N GLU A 252 6.87 -7.43 -0.15
CA GLU A 252 6.50 -6.14 0.44
C GLU A 252 5.01 -6.15 0.78
N THR A 253 4.64 -5.59 1.94
CA THR A 253 3.25 -5.57 2.40
C THR A 253 2.28 -4.93 1.41
N VAL A 254 2.71 -3.98 0.57
CA VAL A 254 1.89 -3.26 -0.42
C VAL A 254 2.20 -3.74 -1.86
N SER A 255 2.78 -4.92 -2.01
CA SER A 255 2.93 -5.58 -3.31
C SER A 255 1.56 -5.97 -3.87
N ALA A 256 1.42 -5.97 -5.20
CA ALA A 256 0.14 -6.25 -5.88
C ALA A 256 -0.36 -7.70 -5.80
N ILE A 257 0.45 -8.61 -5.26
CA ILE A 257 0.14 -10.02 -5.18
C ILE A 257 0.14 -10.45 -3.72
N ALA A 258 -0.92 -11.11 -3.28
CA ALA A 258 -0.91 -11.86 -2.04
C ALA A 258 -0.12 -13.15 -2.26
N THR A 259 0.90 -13.38 -1.43
CA THR A 259 1.70 -14.61 -1.52
C THR A 259 1.46 -15.48 -0.29
N PRO A 260 1.54 -16.82 -0.39
CA PRO A 260 1.48 -17.71 0.77
C PRO A 260 2.63 -17.51 1.76
N THR A 261 3.66 -16.77 1.36
CA THR A 261 4.78 -16.38 2.20
C THR A 261 4.48 -15.07 2.93
N PRO A 262 4.93 -14.88 4.18
CA PRO A 262 4.69 -13.64 4.90
C PRO A 262 5.26 -12.45 4.12
N GLN A 263 4.47 -11.40 4.05
CA GLN A 263 4.91 -10.10 3.57
C GLN A 263 5.41 -9.25 4.74
N TYR A 264 6.26 -8.27 4.43
CA TYR A 264 6.87 -7.41 5.43
C TYR A 264 6.73 -5.96 5.02
N LEU A 265 6.46 -5.11 6.01
CA LEU A 265 6.61 -3.68 5.82
C LEU A 265 8.09 -3.39 5.60
N SER A 266 8.44 -3.01 4.39
CA SER A 266 9.82 -2.68 4.06
C SER A 266 10.11 -1.19 4.28
N PRO A 267 11.39 -0.78 4.26
CA PRO A 267 11.73 0.64 4.23
C PRO A 267 11.10 1.39 3.03
N LEU A 268 10.67 0.70 1.97
CA LEU A 268 10.11 1.33 0.78
C LEU A 268 8.77 2.01 1.07
N THR A 269 7.81 1.29 1.65
CA THR A 269 6.50 1.85 2.02
C THR A 269 6.65 3.01 2.99
N LEU A 270 7.56 2.89 3.97
CA LEU A 270 7.87 3.98 4.90
C LEU A 270 8.49 5.20 4.22
N ALA A 271 9.37 4.99 3.24
CA ALA A 271 9.98 6.07 2.48
C ALA A 271 8.97 6.81 1.63
N ALA A 272 8.02 6.10 1.01
CA ALA A 272 6.94 6.71 0.24
C ALA A 272 6.01 7.55 1.14
N LEU A 273 5.62 7.00 2.31
CA LEU A 273 4.84 7.74 3.30
C LEU A 273 5.61 8.95 3.84
N GLU A 274 6.91 8.87 4.09
CA GLU A 274 7.70 10.03 4.52
C GLU A 274 7.86 11.08 3.40
N ASP A 275 8.10 10.64 2.16
CA ASP A 275 8.25 11.52 1.00
C ASP A 275 6.95 12.20 0.54
N SER A 276 5.80 11.70 1.01
CA SER A 276 4.50 12.39 0.89
C SER A 276 4.51 13.76 1.57
N GLY A 277 5.42 13.96 2.53
CA GLY A 277 5.53 15.17 3.34
C GLY A 277 4.58 15.23 4.53
N TRP A 278 3.73 14.22 4.70
CA TRP A 278 2.71 14.18 5.75
C TRP A 278 3.18 13.51 7.05
N TYR A 279 4.10 12.54 6.93
CA TYR A 279 4.52 11.69 8.04
C TYR A 279 6.03 11.77 8.29
N ILE A 280 6.44 11.46 9.52
CA ILE A 280 7.80 10.98 9.83
C ILE A 280 7.67 9.49 10.13
N ALA A 281 8.40 8.68 9.38
CA ALA A 281 8.32 7.23 9.52
C ALA A 281 9.33 6.71 10.55
N ASN A 282 8.90 5.75 11.35
CA ASN A 282 9.76 5.02 12.27
C ASN A 282 10.30 3.75 11.58
N TYR A 283 11.48 3.87 10.97
CA TYR A 283 12.11 2.77 10.24
C TYR A 283 12.50 1.56 11.11
N THR A 284 12.44 1.65 12.46
CA THR A 284 12.63 0.46 13.31
C THR A 284 11.48 -0.54 13.20
N GLN A 285 10.34 -0.12 12.66
CA GLN A 285 9.19 -1.01 12.38
C GLN A 285 9.34 -1.75 11.04
N ALA A 286 10.27 -1.33 10.18
CA ALA A 286 10.49 -1.98 8.90
C ALA A 286 11.43 -3.18 8.99
N SER A 287 11.22 -4.14 8.10
CA SER A 287 12.13 -5.27 7.87
C SER A 287 12.72 -5.19 6.47
N ILE A 288 14.01 -5.48 6.33
CA ILE A 288 14.66 -5.57 5.01
C ILE A 288 14.14 -6.83 4.32
N SER A 289 13.57 -6.66 3.12
CA SER A 289 13.22 -7.80 2.28
C SER A 289 14.50 -8.47 1.78
N PRO A 290 14.68 -9.79 1.96
CA PRO A 290 15.74 -10.55 1.29
C PRO A 290 15.60 -10.60 -0.23
N PHE A 291 14.39 -10.41 -0.76
CA PHE A 291 14.10 -10.52 -2.18
C PHE A 291 14.77 -9.39 -2.97
N GLY A 292 15.61 -9.76 -3.94
CA GLY A 292 16.42 -8.83 -4.71
C GLY A 292 17.50 -8.09 -3.90
N HIS A 293 17.71 -8.40 -2.61
CA HIS A 293 18.62 -7.64 -1.77
C HIS A 293 20.06 -7.75 -2.25
N GLY A 294 20.65 -6.64 -2.69
CA GLY A 294 22.01 -6.61 -3.24
C GLY A 294 22.19 -7.27 -4.61
N ALA A 295 21.09 -7.62 -5.31
CA ALA A 295 21.13 -8.40 -6.55
C ALA A 295 21.75 -7.65 -7.76
N GLY A 296 21.94 -6.33 -7.66
CA GLY A 296 22.53 -5.46 -8.66
C GLY A 296 21.55 -5.00 -9.74
N CYS A 297 21.97 -4.03 -10.54
CA CYS A 297 21.13 -3.43 -11.58
C CYS A 297 20.52 -4.42 -12.60
N PRO A 298 21.20 -5.52 -13.01
CA PRO A 298 20.59 -6.48 -13.93
C PRO A 298 19.28 -7.09 -13.39
N PHE A 299 19.15 -7.28 -12.08
CA PHE A 299 17.91 -7.73 -11.46
C PHE A 299 16.75 -6.78 -11.75
N VAL A 300 16.99 -5.46 -11.63
CA VAL A 300 15.97 -4.43 -11.87
C VAL A 300 15.68 -4.23 -13.36
N GLU A 301 16.72 -4.17 -14.19
CA GLU A 301 16.66 -3.71 -15.58
C GLU A 301 16.41 -4.82 -16.60
N LYS A 302 16.82 -6.06 -16.32
CA LYS A 302 16.77 -7.18 -17.28
C LYS A 302 15.63 -8.13 -16.96
N ASP A 303 15.19 -8.88 -17.95
CA ASP A 303 14.12 -9.87 -17.80
C ASP A 303 14.51 -10.97 -16.79
N CYS A 304 13.53 -11.47 -16.05
CA CYS A 304 13.71 -12.55 -15.06
C CYS A 304 14.01 -13.92 -15.71
N ILE A 305 13.58 -14.12 -16.95
CA ILE A 305 13.85 -15.30 -17.77
C ILE A 305 14.28 -14.83 -19.16
N VAL A 306 15.43 -15.33 -19.63
CA VAL A 306 16.00 -15.02 -20.96
C VAL A 306 16.24 -16.33 -21.70
N ASP A 307 15.68 -16.47 -22.90
CA ASP A 307 15.76 -17.68 -23.72
C ASP A 307 15.39 -18.96 -22.95
N GLY A 308 14.32 -18.87 -22.14
CA GLY A 308 13.82 -19.97 -21.31
C GLY A 308 14.70 -20.33 -20.12
N LYS A 309 15.72 -19.52 -19.77
CA LYS A 309 16.64 -19.78 -18.67
C LYS A 309 16.62 -18.65 -17.63
N VAL A 310 16.77 -19.03 -16.36
CA VAL A 310 17.01 -18.07 -15.29
C VAL A 310 18.47 -17.56 -15.40
N PRO A 311 18.68 -16.26 -15.61
CA PRO A 311 20.01 -15.68 -15.73
C PRO A 311 20.73 -15.63 -14.37
N PRO A 312 22.07 -15.43 -14.34
CA PRO A 312 22.85 -15.44 -13.10
C PRO A 312 22.33 -14.49 -12.00
N TRP A 313 21.86 -13.30 -12.36
CA TRP A 313 21.30 -12.31 -11.41
C TRP A 313 19.94 -12.70 -10.83
N GLY A 314 19.28 -13.72 -11.40
CA GLY A 314 17.95 -14.15 -11.03
C GLY A 314 17.90 -15.50 -10.30
N LYS A 315 19.02 -16.22 -10.18
CA LYS A 315 19.05 -17.63 -9.76
C LYS A 315 18.45 -17.90 -8.38
N ASP A 316 18.55 -16.94 -7.48
CA ASP A 316 18.06 -17.08 -6.10
C ASP A 316 16.62 -16.57 -5.92
N TYR A 317 16.04 -15.97 -6.97
CA TYR A 317 14.77 -15.25 -6.90
C TYR A 317 13.71 -15.77 -7.88
N PHE A 318 14.14 -16.28 -9.03
CA PHE A 318 13.26 -16.72 -10.11
C PHE A 318 13.48 -18.19 -10.44
N CYS A 319 12.48 -18.78 -11.07
CA CYS A 319 12.51 -20.15 -11.56
C CYS A 319 11.86 -20.19 -12.95
N ASN A 320 12.15 -21.25 -13.72
CA ASN A 320 11.72 -21.38 -15.12
C ASN A 320 11.12 -22.77 -15.43
N SER A 321 10.73 -23.53 -14.40
CA SER A 321 10.21 -24.89 -14.56
C SER A 321 9.20 -25.21 -13.48
N ILE A 322 7.94 -25.38 -13.85
CA ILE A 322 6.89 -25.85 -12.93
C ILE A 322 7.30 -27.25 -12.45
N LEU A 323 7.39 -27.39 -11.13
CA LEU A 323 7.70 -28.66 -10.50
C LEU A 323 6.36 -29.38 -10.23
N GLY A 324 6.10 -30.47 -10.96
CA GLY A 324 4.86 -31.24 -10.83
C GLY A 324 4.66 -31.85 -9.44
N GLU A 325 3.47 -32.41 -9.20
CA GLU A 325 3.18 -33.14 -7.96
C GLU A 325 4.19 -34.28 -7.74
N GLY A 326 4.85 -34.27 -6.58
CA GLY A 326 5.91 -35.23 -6.22
C GLY A 326 7.34 -34.76 -6.48
N ALA A 327 7.54 -33.62 -7.14
CA ALA A 327 8.87 -33.02 -7.26
C ALA A 327 9.38 -32.49 -5.90
N PRO A 328 10.70 -32.48 -5.66
CA PRO A 328 11.26 -31.96 -4.41
C PRO A 328 10.90 -30.48 -4.22
N MET A 329 10.30 -30.16 -3.07
CA MET A 329 10.10 -28.78 -2.65
C MET A 329 11.45 -28.07 -2.55
N LYS A 330 11.51 -26.81 -2.97
CA LYS A 330 12.67 -25.94 -2.81
C LYS A 330 12.42 -24.92 -1.71
N CYS A 331 13.44 -24.15 -1.36
CA CYS A 331 13.21 -22.97 -0.54
C CYS A 331 12.50 -21.90 -1.39
N ASP A 332 11.63 -21.12 -0.75
CA ASP A 332 11.14 -19.88 -1.32
C ASP A 332 12.29 -18.85 -1.49
N PRO A 333 12.10 -17.78 -2.28
CA PRO A 333 13.12 -16.74 -2.47
C PRO A 333 13.61 -16.06 -1.18
N MET A 334 12.87 -16.20 -0.07
CA MET A 334 13.24 -15.66 1.23
C MET A 334 14.01 -16.66 2.11
N HIS A 335 14.14 -17.92 1.69
CA HIS A 335 14.73 -19.02 2.44
C HIS A 335 14.10 -19.29 3.82
N ARG A 336 12.79 -19.04 3.96
CA ARG A 336 12.04 -19.25 5.21
C ARG A 336 11.00 -20.36 5.10
N TYR A 337 10.57 -20.70 3.90
CA TYR A 337 9.49 -21.64 3.64
C TYR A 337 9.87 -22.63 2.55
N LYS A 338 9.21 -23.78 2.55
CA LYS A 338 9.26 -24.73 1.43
C LYS A 338 8.23 -24.29 0.40
N SER A 339 8.65 -24.09 -0.83
CA SER A 339 7.79 -23.70 -1.95
C SER A 339 8.09 -24.51 -3.21
N ARG A 340 7.26 -24.31 -4.24
CA ARG A 340 7.46 -24.82 -5.60
C ARG A 340 7.61 -23.64 -6.56
N CYS A 341 8.22 -23.93 -7.70
CA CYS A 341 8.20 -22.97 -8.79
C CYS A 341 6.77 -22.86 -9.32
N ASP A 342 6.17 -21.70 -9.10
CA ASP A 342 4.94 -21.28 -9.74
C ASP A 342 5.30 -20.33 -10.88
N LEU A 343 4.89 -20.68 -12.10
CA LEU A 343 5.08 -19.80 -13.26
C LEU A 343 3.80 -18.99 -13.41
N VAL A 344 3.77 -17.84 -12.76
CA VAL A 344 2.75 -16.82 -12.94
C VAL A 344 3.31 -15.80 -13.94
N ASP A 345 2.52 -15.50 -14.98
CA ASP A 345 2.87 -14.53 -16.04
C ASP A 345 2.44 -13.10 -15.67
#